data_AF-A0A4R2L3I5-F1
#
_entry.id   AF-A0A4R2L3I5-F1
#
_cell.length_a   1.000
_cell.length_b   1.000
_cell.length_c   1.000
_cell.angle_alpha   90.00
_cell.angle_beta   90.00
_cell.angle_gamma   90.00
#
_symmetry.space_group_name_H-M   'P 1'
#
loop_
_entity.id
_entity.type
_entity.pdbx_description
1 polymer ?
#
loop_
_entity_poly.entity_id
_entity_poly.type
_entity_poly.pdbx_seq_one_letter_code
_entity_poly.pdbx_strand_id
1 'polypeptide(L)'
;MLNALYDAKQRLNRLLLLKTLTRKRAKKALPKLLTLIDQLHASPLHALAKTLTSWLEPIAAMWRFSKSNGVTEGYHTKMEMMTRRAYGFRNFENYRLRVLTHCGWAVRRPDGIINRV
;
A
#
# COMPACT_ATOMS: atom_id res chain seq x y z
N MET A 1 6.89 -23.20 -17.37
CA MET A 1 7.26 -22.64 -16.04
C MET A 1 6.70 -21.22 -15.81
N LEU A 2 6.90 -20.28 -16.74
CA LEU A 2 6.38 -18.90 -16.63
C LEU A 2 4.86 -18.79 -16.39
N ASN A 3 4.06 -19.59 -17.10
CA ASN A 3 2.59 -19.56 -16.93
C ASN A 3 2.15 -19.97 -15.52
N ALA A 4 2.81 -20.96 -14.91
CA ALA A 4 2.47 -21.41 -13.55
C ALA A 4 2.79 -20.34 -12.50
N LEU A 5 3.93 -19.65 -12.63
CA LEU A 5 4.29 -18.52 -11.76
C LEU A 5 3.33 -17.35 -11.94
N TYR A 6 2.95 -17.07 -13.19
CA TYR A 6 1.95 -16.05 -13.50
C TYR A 6 0.59 -16.38 -12.86
N ASP A 7 0.13 -17.62 -12.95
CA ASP A 7 -1.12 -18.06 -12.34
C ASP A 7 -1.08 -17.98 -10.82
N ALA A 8 0.03 -18.39 -10.19
CA ALA A 8 0.24 -18.25 -8.76
C ALA A 8 0.15 -16.78 -8.32
N LYS A 9 0.82 -15.87 -9.05
CA LYS A 9 0.72 -14.42 -8.84
C LYS A 9 -0.74 -13.94 -8.97
N GLN A 10 -1.46 -14.35 -10.01
CA GLN A 10 -2.84 -13.91 -10.21
C GLN A 10 -3.78 -14.40 -9.11
N ARG A 11 -3.62 -15.64 -8.66
CA ARG A 11 -4.36 -16.19 -7.51
C ARG A 11 -4.06 -15.41 -6.23
N LEU A 12 -2.80 -15.10 -5.98
CA LEU A 12 -2.37 -14.29 -4.84
C LEU A 12 -3.02 -12.91 -4.88
N ASN A 13 -2.89 -12.20 -6.00
CA ASN A 13 -3.46 -10.86 -6.18
C ASN A 13 -4.98 -10.85 -5.98
N ARG A 14 -5.71 -11.83 -6.51
CA ARG A 14 -7.16 -11.93 -6.30
C ARG A 14 -7.52 -12.06 -4.81
N LEU A 15 -6.73 -12.77 -4.02
CA LEU A 15 -6.93 -12.91 -2.58
C LEU A 15 -6.55 -11.63 -1.84
N LEU A 16 -5.40 -11.01 -2.17
CA LEU A 16 -4.94 -9.78 -1.52
C LEU A 16 -5.84 -8.57 -1.81
N LEU A 17 -6.48 -8.52 -2.98
CA LEU A 17 -7.36 -7.42 -3.40
C LEU A 17 -8.80 -7.55 -2.90
N LEU A 18 -9.13 -8.59 -2.14
CA LEU A 18 -10.43 -8.71 -1.49
C LEU A 18 -10.65 -7.53 -0.53
N LYS A 19 -11.83 -6.90 -0.61
CA LYS A 19 -12.21 -5.76 0.22
C LYS A 19 -13.58 -5.98 0.83
N THR A 20 -13.85 -5.28 1.93
CA THR A 20 -15.14 -5.27 2.63
C THR A 20 -15.69 -6.67 2.93
N LEU A 21 -14.82 -7.60 3.31
CA LEU A 21 -15.19 -8.96 3.68
C LEU A 21 -15.85 -9.00 5.05
N THR A 22 -16.94 -9.76 5.14
CA THR A 22 -17.50 -10.19 6.42
C THR A 22 -16.62 -11.28 7.04
N ARG A 23 -16.69 -11.44 8.36
CA ARG A 23 -15.98 -12.51 9.10
C ARG A 23 -16.22 -13.89 8.47
N LYS A 24 -17.46 -14.21 8.08
CA LYS A 24 -17.82 -15.49 7.45
C LYS A 24 -17.10 -15.69 6.11
N ARG A 25 -16.98 -14.65 5.28
CA ARG A 25 -16.27 -14.72 3.99
C ARG A 25 -14.75 -14.78 4.18
N ALA A 26 -14.21 -14.01 5.12
CA ALA A 26 -12.79 -14.05 5.47
C ALA A 26 -12.37 -15.44 5.96
N LYS A 27 -13.18 -16.09 6.81
CA LYS A 27 -12.93 -17.48 7.27
C LYS A 27 -12.87 -18.49 6.12
N LYS A 28 -13.55 -18.23 4.99
CA LYS A 28 -13.49 -19.07 3.79
C LYS A 28 -12.32 -18.70 2.85
N ALA A 29 -11.86 -17.45 2.88
CA ALA A 29 -10.76 -16.97 2.04
C ALA A 29 -9.39 -17.26 2.65
N LEU A 30 -9.26 -17.18 3.98
CA LEU A 30 -7.98 -17.36 4.69
C LEU A 30 -7.32 -18.71 4.41
N PRO A 31 -8.02 -19.87 4.45
CA PRO A 31 -7.39 -21.14 4.12
C PRO A 31 -6.82 -21.18 2.70
N LYS A 32 -7.50 -20.55 1.73
CA LYS A 32 -7.02 -20.47 0.33
C LYS A 32 -5.72 -19.68 0.23
N LEU A 33 -5.59 -18.62 1.02
CA LEU A 33 -4.35 -17.83 1.10
C LEU A 33 -3.23 -18.64 1.74
N LEU A 34 -3.49 -19.33 2.85
CA LEU A 34 -2.51 -20.16 3.53
C LEU A 34 -2.01 -21.30 2.62
N THR A 35 -2.91 -22.03 1.96
CA THR A 35 -2.51 -23.07 1.01
C THR A 35 -1.65 -22.52 -0.14
N LEU A 36 -1.94 -21.31 -0.62
CA LEU A 36 -1.12 -20.68 -1.65
C LEU A 36 0.26 -20.28 -1.11
N ILE A 37 0.34 -19.79 0.13
CA ILE A 37 1.61 -19.47 0.80
C ILE A 37 2.46 -20.74 0.99
N ASP A 38 1.85 -21.86 1.39
CA ASP A 38 2.54 -23.16 1.51
C ASP A 38 3.11 -23.63 0.17
N GLN A 39 2.33 -23.48 -0.92
CA GLN A 39 2.79 -23.77 -2.28
C GLN A 39 3.97 -22.87 -2.69
N LEU A 40 3.93 -21.58 -2.32
CA LEU A 40 5.04 -20.65 -2.58
C LEU A 40 6.29 -21.02 -1.76
N HIS A 41 6.12 -21.53 -0.54
CA HIS A 41 7.20 -22.03 0.30
C HIS A 41 7.97 -23.19 -0.36
N ALA A 42 7.26 -24.09 -1.03
CA ALA A 42 7.85 -25.23 -1.75
C ALA A 42 8.42 -24.84 -3.14
N SER A 43 8.38 -23.57 -3.51
CA SER A 43 8.82 -23.07 -4.81
C SER A 43 10.05 -22.17 -4.68
N PRO A 44 10.66 -21.72 -5.79
CA PRO A 44 11.71 -20.70 -5.78
C PRO A 44 11.26 -19.35 -5.16
N LEU A 45 9.97 -19.16 -4.89
CA LEU A 45 9.39 -17.97 -4.25
C LEU A 45 9.30 -18.08 -2.72
N HIS A 46 10.06 -18.96 -2.08
CA HIS A 46 10.05 -19.15 -0.62
C HIS A 46 10.29 -17.84 0.17
N ALA A 47 11.09 -16.91 -0.36
CA ALA A 47 11.30 -15.59 0.27
C ALA A 47 10.02 -14.74 0.29
N LEU A 48 9.24 -14.76 -0.81
CA LEU A 48 7.93 -14.11 -0.87
C LEU A 48 6.97 -14.77 0.12
N ALA A 49 6.96 -16.09 0.20
CA ALA A 49 6.13 -16.84 1.14
C ALA A 49 6.40 -16.41 2.60
N LYS A 50 7.68 -16.32 2.98
CA LYS A 50 8.09 -15.85 4.31
C LYS A 50 7.56 -14.44 4.62
N THR A 51 7.66 -13.52 3.66
CA THR A 51 7.10 -12.17 3.80
C THR A 51 5.58 -12.19 3.94
N LEU A 52 4.87 -12.96 3.14
CA LEU A 52 3.41 -13.07 3.24
C LEU A 52 2.97 -13.63 4.60
N THR A 53 3.70 -14.64 5.12
CA THR A 53 3.48 -15.20 6.45
C THR A 53 3.70 -14.16 7.54
N SER A 54 4.77 -13.37 7.49
CA SER A 54 5.04 -12.34 8.51
C SER A 54 4.03 -11.19 8.49
N TRP A 55 3.40 -10.94 7.34
CA TRP A 55 2.40 -9.88 7.14
C TRP A 55 0.95 -10.39 7.15
N LEU A 56 0.71 -11.64 7.55
CA LEU A 56 -0.59 -12.29 7.43
C LEU A 56 -1.70 -11.54 8.18
N GLU A 57 -1.43 -11.08 9.40
CA GLU A 57 -2.39 -10.33 10.20
C GLU A 57 -2.78 -8.99 9.55
N PRO A 58 -1.83 -8.12 9.15
CA PRO A 58 -2.13 -6.92 8.36
C PRO A 58 -2.93 -7.21 7.08
N ILE A 59 -2.58 -8.27 6.34
CA ILE A 59 -3.30 -8.67 5.11
C ILE A 59 -4.75 -9.04 5.43
N ALA A 60 -4.97 -9.86 6.46
CA ALA A 60 -6.32 -10.26 6.87
C ALA A 60 -7.13 -9.06 7.42
N ALA A 61 -6.48 -8.13 8.11
CA ALA A 61 -7.09 -6.90 8.59
C ALA A 61 -7.53 -6.00 7.41
N MET A 62 -6.71 -5.89 6.37
CA MET A 62 -7.01 -5.10 5.17
C MET A 62 -8.29 -5.54 4.47
N TRP A 63 -8.63 -6.84 4.50
CA TRP A 63 -9.88 -7.35 3.93
C TRP A 63 -11.14 -6.72 4.53
N ARG A 64 -11.06 -6.13 5.73
CA ARG A 64 -12.20 -5.44 6.38
C ARG A 64 -12.44 -4.05 5.81
N PHE A 65 -11.42 -3.42 5.22
CA PHE A 65 -11.46 -2.03 4.81
C PHE A 65 -11.62 -1.90 3.29
N SER A 66 -12.17 -0.77 2.85
CA SER A 66 -12.26 -0.39 1.42
C SER A 66 -11.15 0.57 0.99
N LYS A 67 -10.32 1.02 1.94
CA LYS A 67 -9.29 2.04 1.73
C LYS A 67 -8.28 1.58 0.67
N SER A 68 -7.84 2.51 -0.15
CA SER A 68 -6.75 2.32 -1.11
C SER A 68 -5.55 3.15 -0.68
N ASN A 69 -4.36 2.75 -1.14
CA ASN A 69 -3.13 3.54 -0.96
C ASN A 69 -3.07 4.77 -1.86
N GLY A 70 -4.11 5.05 -2.67
CA GLY A 70 -4.09 6.12 -3.68
C GLY A 70 -3.85 7.51 -3.10
N VAL A 71 -4.31 7.79 -1.88
CA VAL A 71 -4.02 9.06 -1.19
C VAL A 71 -2.54 9.15 -0.83
N THR A 72 -1.97 8.09 -0.25
CA THR A 72 -0.54 8.01 0.10
C THR A 72 0.35 8.09 -1.15
N GLU A 73 -0.02 7.38 -2.22
CA GLU A 73 0.66 7.43 -3.52
C GLU A 73 0.59 8.83 -4.13
N GLY A 74 -0.57 9.50 -4.02
CA GLY A 74 -0.73 10.89 -4.45
C GLY A 74 0.20 11.83 -3.68
N TYR A 75 0.32 11.67 -2.36
CA TYR A 75 1.27 12.43 -1.56
C TYR A 75 2.72 12.15 -1.96
N HIS A 76 3.11 10.89 -2.10
CA HIS A 76 4.46 10.52 -2.52
C HIS A 76 4.79 11.09 -3.91
N THR A 77 3.87 11.01 -4.86
CA THR A 77 4.04 11.59 -6.20
C THR A 77 4.26 13.10 -6.14
N LYS A 78 3.50 13.80 -5.29
CA LYS A 78 3.64 15.25 -5.11
C LYS A 78 4.99 15.61 -4.46
N MET A 79 5.41 14.86 -3.44
CA MET A 79 6.72 15.01 -2.79
C MET A 79 7.86 14.78 -3.79
N GLU A 80 7.80 13.73 -4.60
CA GLU A 80 8.79 13.46 -5.66
C GLU A 80 8.83 14.58 -6.69
N MET A 81 7.68 15.06 -7.17
CA MET A 81 7.60 16.16 -8.12
C MET A 81 8.29 17.42 -7.58
N MET A 82 8.08 17.73 -6.30
CA MET A 82 8.72 18.88 -5.66
C MET A 82 10.24 18.72 -5.60
N THR A 83 10.72 17.54 -5.22
CA THR A 83 12.16 17.24 -5.18
C THR A 83 12.78 17.34 -6.58
N ARG A 84 12.10 16.83 -7.62
CA ARG A 84 12.55 16.94 -9.02
C ARG A 84 12.63 18.39 -9.48
N ARG A 85 11.60 19.20 -9.20
CA ARG A 85 11.56 20.64 -9.57
C ARG A 85 12.61 21.47 -8.85
N ALA A 86 12.98 21.08 -7.62
CA ALA A 86 14.01 21.74 -6.85
C ALA A 86 15.44 21.29 -7.20
N TYR A 87 15.60 20.30 -8.10
CA TYR A 87 16.88 19.62 -8.36
C TYR A 87 17.51 19.04 -7.08
N GLY A 88 16.66 18.54 -6.17
CA GLY A 88 17.05 18.04 -4.86
C GLY A 88 17.07 19.11 -3.77
N PHE A 89 16.71 18.71 -2.54
CA PHE A 89 16.79 19.57 -1.38
C PHE A 89 18.06 19.28 -0.59
N ARG A 90 18.90 20.31 -0.39
CA ARG A 90 20.09 20.21 0.47
C ARG A 90 19.77 20.36 1.96
N ASN A 91 18.67 21.06 2.29
CA ASN A 91 18.22 21.30 3.65
C ASN A 91 16.86 20.61 3.87
N PHE A 92 16.80 19.71 4.85
CA PHE A 92 15.59 18.96 5.19
C PHE A 92 14.45 19.85 5.68
N GLU A 93 14.73 20.94 6.40
CA GLU A 93 13.69 21.85 6.89
C GLU A 93 12.97 22.54 5.72
N ASN A 94 13.71 22.94 4.69
CA ASN A 94 13.12 23.52 3.48
C ASN A 94 12.27 22.50 2.71
N TYR A 95 12.69 21.23 2.68
CA TYR A 95 11.88 20.15 2.12
C TYR A 95 10.59 19.97 2.92
N ARG A 96 10.71 19.83 4.25
CA ARG A 96 9.60 19.65 5.19
C ARG A 96 8.58 20.78 5.08
N LEU A 97 9.01 22.04 5.07
CA LEU A 97 8.13 23.21 4.94
C LEU A 97 7.31 23.16 3.64
N ARG A 98 7.95 22.82 2.52
CA ARG A 98 7.24 22.69 1.25
C ARG A 98 6.29 21.49 1.25
N VAL A 99 6.69 20.36 1.83
CA VAL A 99 5.83 19.16 1.89
C VAL A 99 4.60 19.44 2.74
N LEU A 100 4.75 20.13 3.87
CA LEU A 100 3.61 20.59 4.66
C LEU A 100 2.74 21.53 3.83
N THR A 101 3.30 22.57 3.22
CA THR A 101 2.53 23.53 2.40
C THR A 101 1.73 22.87 1.27
N HIS A 102 2.26 21.81 0.65
CA HIS A 102 1.65 21.17 -0.51
C HIS A 102 0.84 19.90 -0.20
N CYS A 103 1.20 19.14 0.85
CA CYS A 103 0.60 17.85 1.19
C CYS A 103 -0.13 17.86 2.54
N GLY A 104 0.09 18.88 3.38
CA GLY A 104 -0.37 18.92 4.76
C GLY A 104 -1.12 20.20 5.11
N TRP A 105 -2.45 20.07 5.24
CA TRP A 105 -3.31 20.88 6.11
C TRP A 105 -3.47 22.37 5.78
N ALA A 106 -4.72 22.83 5.86
CA ALA A 106 -5.05 24.24 5.99
C ALA A 106 -4.27 24.80 7.19
N VAL A 107 -3.14 25.47 6.93
CA VAL A 107 -2.66 26.49 7.85
C VAL A 107 -3.80 27.50 7.85
N ARG A 108 -4.62 27.50 8.91
CA ARG A 108 -5.52 28.60 9.20
C ARG A 108 -4.62 29.81 9.41
N ARG A 109 -4.27 30.47 8.31
CA ARG A 109 -3.81 31.84 8.39
C ARG A 109 -4.98 32.66 8.96
N PRO A 110 -4.74 33.71 9.76
CA PRO A 110 -5.80 34.59 10.28
C PRO A 110 -6.78 35.07 9.19
N ASP A 111 -6.31 35.09 7.95
CA ASP A 111 -6.91 35.50 6.69
C ASP A 111 -7.78 34.44 5.97
N GLY A 112 -8.01 33.26 6.57
CA GLY A 112 -9.14 32.37 6.17
C GLY A 112 -9.03 31.66 4.81
N ILE A 113 -7.89 31.69 4.11
CA ILE A 113 -7.73 31.00 2.83
C ILE A 113 -7.43 29.52 3.07
N ILE A 114 -8.43 28.68 2.77
CA ILE A 114 -8.28 27.22 2.71
C ILE A 114 -7.65 26.88 1.36
N ASN A 115 -6.40 26.41 1.37
CA ASN A 115 -5.88 25.65 0.22
C ASN A 115 -6.69 24.36 0.13
N ARG A 116 -7.73 24.35 -0.71
CA ARG A 116 -8.39 23.11 -1.13
C ARG A 116 -7.41 22.38 -2.03
N VAL A 117 -7.00 21.18 -1.62
CA VAL A 117 -6.52 20.16 -2.56
C VAL A 117 -7.70 19.72 -3.41
#